data_AF-A0A7S0YJQ7-F1
#
_entry.id   AF-A0A7S0YJQ7-F1
#
_cell.length_a   1.000
_cell.length_b   1.000
_cell.length_c   1.000
_cell.angle_alpha   90.00
_cell.angle_beta   90.00
_cell.angle_gamma   90.00
#
_symmetry.space_group_name_H-M   'P 1'
#
loop_
_entity.id
_entity.type
_entity.pdbx_description
1 polymer ?
#
loop_
_entity_poly.entity_id
_entity_poly.type
_entity_poly.pdbx_seq_one_letter_code
_entity_poly.pdbx_strand_id
1 'polypeptide(L)'
;NDNGKNSKRKKSKNASNQNPSGPNKGSSKQDPFSSSFSPSSSVMDPNWITSFQDTPVRVLHRRAPKIRPKKFWIQSVKSLGSDHPNYFYLVMRTQAGAYVKEFCNGDWGRCSPCLADLLVMLKDHDAG
;
A
#
# COMPACT_ATOMS: atom_id res chain seq x y z
N ASN A 1 -38.74 20.87 -56.49
CA ASN A 1 -37.79 19.98 -57.19
C ASN A 1 -37.24 19.00 -56.16
N ASP A 2 -38.07 18.01 -55.83
CA ASP A 2 -38.03 16.63 -56.35
C ASP A 2 -37.04 15.79 -55.53
N ASN A 3 -37.54 15.11 -54.49
CA ASN A 3 -38.05 13.71 -54.51
C ASN A 3 -36.90 12.71 -54.37
N GLY A 4 -36.69 12.09 -53.20
CA GLY A 4 -37.38 10.86 -52.78
C GLY A 4 -36.36 9.69 -52.85
N LYS A 5 -36.38 8.57 -52.13
CA LYS A 5 -37.35 7.78 -51.34
C LYS A 5 -36.51 6.84 -50.44
N ASN A 6 -36.82 6.68 -49.14
CA ASN A 6 -37.60 5.59 -48.52
C ASN A 6 -36.96 4.18 -48.65
N SER A 7 -36.45 3.55 -47.57
CA SER A 7 -37.16 2.78 -46.52
C SER A 7 -36.92 1.26 -46.63
N LYS A 8 -36.63 0.57 -45.52
CA LYS A 8 -37.52 -0.45 -44.90
C LYS A 8 -36.81 -1.30 -43.83
N ARG A 9 -37.30 -1.19 -42.60
CA ARG A 9 -37.31 -2.24 -41.57
C ARG A 9 -38.00 -3.51 -42.08
N LYS A 10 -37.55 -4.68 -41.65
CA LYS A 10 -38.42 -5.84 -41.37
C LYS A 10 -37.94 -6.58 -40.11
N LYS A 11 -38.87 -6.74 -39.16
CA LYS A 11 -38.89 -7.65 -38.00
C LYS A 11 -39.49 -9.00 -38.44
N SER A 12 -39.06 -10.13 -37.86
CA SER A 12 -39.86 -11.38 -37.68
C SER A 12 -38.97 -12.48 -37.03
N LYS A 13 -39.12 -12.84 -35.74
CA LYS A 13 -39.92 -13.93 -35.10
C LYS A 13 -39.26 -15.34 -35.02
N ASN A 14 -38.97 -15.75 -33.77
CA ASN A 14 -39.20 -17.04 -33.05
C ASN A 14 -39.16 -18.40 -33.78
N ALA A 15 -38.41 -19.38 -33.21
CA ALA A 15 -38.93 -20.65 -32.68
C ALA A 15 -37.81 -21.60 -32.12
N SER A 16 -38.09 -22.15 -30.93
CA SER A 16 -37.66 -23.41 -30.28
C SER A 16 -36.62 -24.36 -30.91
N ASN A 17 -35.68 -24.87 -30.10
CA ASN A 17 -35.49 -26.33 -29.96
C ASN A 17 -34.78 -26.76 -28.66
N GLN A 18 -35.08 -27.97 -28.19
CA GLN A 18 -34.68 -28.59 -26.92
C GLN A 18 -33.27 -29.27 -26.96
N ASN A 19 -32.77 -29.67 -25.77
CA ASN A 19 -31.41 -30.12 -25.36
C ASN A 19 -30.78 -31.33 -26.12
N PRO A 20 -29.48 -31.67 -25.87
CA PRO A 20 -29.20 -32.64 -24.81
C PRO A 20 -27.94 -32.38 -23.94
N SER A 21 -27.98 -33.02 -22.77
CA SER A 21 -26.96 -33.17 -21.72
C SER A 21 -25.68 -33.89 -22.15
N GLY A 22 -24.51 -33.43 -21.67
CA GLY A 22 -23.23 -34.15 -21.66
C GLY A 22 -22.22 -33.48 -20.71
N PRO A 23 -21.38 -34.23 -19.98
CA PRO A 23 -20.68 -33.73 -18.79
C PRO A 23 -19.38 -33.02 -19.18
N ASN A 24 -19.21 -31.75 -18.76
CA ASN A 24 -17.89 -31.10 -18.86
C ASN A 24 -17.18 -31.19 -17.51
N LYS A 25 -16.21 -32.12 -17.43
CA LYS A 25 -15.26 -32.27 -16.34
C LYS A 25 -14.29 -31.07 -16.34
N GLY A 26 -14.66 -30.02 -15.62
CA GLY A 26 -13.75 -28.92 -15.26
C GLY A 26 -13.26 -29.11 -13.84
N SER A 27 -12.00 -29.52 -13.69
CA SER A 27 -11.29 -29.65 -12.42
C SER A 27 -11.20 -28.30 -11.70
N SER A 28 -11.95 -28.14 -10.61
CA SER A 28 -11.70 -27.10 -9.62
C SER A 28 -10.36 -27.40 -8.94
N LYS A 29 -9.29 -26.81 -9.44
CA LYS A 29 -8.05 -26.70 -8.68
C LYS A 29 -8.37 -25.84 -7.45
N GLN A 30 -8.57 -26.49 -6.31
CA GLN A 30 -8.63 -25.86 -5.01
C GLN A 30 -7.27 -25.23 -4.75
N ASP A 31 -7.23 -23.91 -4.50
CA ASP A 31 -6.02 -23.25 -4.05
C ASP A 31 -5.66 -23.77 -2.64
N PRO A 32 -4.48 -24.38 -2.44
CA PRO A 32 -4.10 -24.99 -1.16
C PRO A 32 -3.72 -23.98 -0.08
N PHE A 33 -3.89 -22.66 -0.31
CA PHE A 33 -3.53 -21.60 0.63
C PHE A 33 -4.73 -20.85 1.26
N SER A 34 -5.97 -21.26 0.97
CA SER A 34 -7.17 -20.58 1.45
C SER A 34 -7.72 -21.10 2.78
N SER A 35 -7.02 -21.98 3.49
CA SER A 35 -7.46 -22.47 4.80
C SER A 35 -6.80 -21.68 5.94
N SER A 36 -7.65 -20.92 6.64
CA SER A 36 -7.51 -20.45 8.03
C SER A 36 -6.40 -19.44 8.35
N PHE A 37 -6.54 -18.22 7.86
CA PHE A 37 -6.26 -17.06 8.72
C PHE A 37 -7.55 -16.72 9.46
N SER A 38 -7.77 -17.36 10.60
CA SER A 38 -8.69 -16.80 11.60
C SER A 38 -7.89 -15.73 12.33
N PRO A 39 -8.18 -14.42 12.17
CA PRO A 39 -7.53 -13.42 13.00
C PRO A 39 -8.14 -13.59 14.39
N SER A 40 -7.44 -14.34 15.24
CA SER A 40 -7.74 -14.39 16.66
C SER A 40 -7.83 -12.95 17.16
N SER A 41 -9.00 -12.62 17.70
CA SER A 41 -9.36 -11.37 18.31
C SER A 41 -8.26 -10.86 19.25
N SER A 42 -7.78 -9.65 18.98
CA SER A 42 -6.71 -8.91 19.69
C SER A 42 -5.26 -9.15 19.22
N VAL A 43 -5.03 -9.11 17.90
CA VAL A 43 -3.76 -8.51 17.44
C VAL A 43 -3.88 -7.01 17.73
N MET A 44 -3.24 -6.53 18.79
CA MET A 44 -3.09 -5.10 19.02
C MET A 44 -2.57 -4.48 17.73
N ASP A 45 -3.33 -3.55 17.15
CA ASP A 45 -2.87 -2.81 15.99
C ASP A 45 -1.51 -2.21 16.35
N PRO A 46 -0.45 -2.47 15.57
CA PRO A 46 0.86 -1.95 15.93
C PRO A 46 0.80 -0.43 15.95
N ASN A 47 1.54 0.18 16.87
CA ASN A 47 1.60 1.63 16.99
C ASN A 47 2.24 2.23 15.72
N TRP A 48 1.40 2.55 14.74
CA TRP A 48 1.81 3.12 13.46
C TRP A 48 2.08 4.61 13.62
N ILE A 49 3.28 5.00 13.23
CA ILE A 49 3.67 6.40 13.10
C ILE A 49 3.25 6.86 11.70
N THR A 50 2.46 7.92 11.64
CA THR A 50 2.13 8.57 10.36
C THR A 50 3.12 9.70 10.10
N SER A 51 3.87 9.60 9.01
CA SER A 51 4.82 10.60 8.54
C SER A 51 4.31 11.23 7.23
N PHE A 52 4.34 12.56 7.16
CA PHE A 52 3.97 13.33 5.98
C PHE A 52 5.21 13.58 5.12
N GLN A 53 5.28 12.92 3.98
CA GLN A 53 6.45 12.96 3.10
C GLN A 53 6.13 13.75 1.82
N ASP A 54 6.82 14.86 1.58
CA ASP A 54 6.86 15.45 0.24
C ASP A 54 7.62 14.50 -0.71
N THR A 55 7.45 14.70 -2.02
CA THR A 55 8.27 14.06 -3.05
C THR A 55 9.75 14.37 -2.75
N PRO A 56 10.59 13.36 -2.50
CA PRO A 56 11.98 13.57 -2.11
C PRO A 56 12.76 14.36 -3.14
N VAL A 57 13.70 15.19 -2.70
CA VAL A 57 14.53 16.00 -3.60
C VAL A 57 15.20 15.14 -4.67
N ARG A 58 15.75 13.99 -4.28
CA ARG A 58 16.43 13.04 -5.18
C ARG A 58 15.57 12.44 -6.29
N VAL A 59 14.24 12.56 -6.21
CA VAL A 59 13.30 12.08 -7.25
C VAL A 59 12.37 13.17 -7.77
N LEU A 60 12.56 14.42 -7.34
CA LEU A 60 11.71 15.54 -7.74
C LEU A 60 11.79 15.81 -9.25
N HIS A 61 12.95 15.53 -9.87
CA HIS A 61 13.16 15.66 -11.31
C HIS A 61 12.29 14.74 -12.16
N ARG A 62 11.67 13.70 -11.57
CA ARG A 62 10.86 12.71 -12.31
C ARG A 62 9.44 12.56 -11.78
N ARG A 63 9.11 13.12 -10.61
CA ARG A 63 7.80 12.99 -9.96
C ARG A 63 7.29 14.37 -9.58
N ALA A 64 5.99 14.59 -9.73
CA ALA A 64 5.36 15.84 -9.29
C ALA A 64 5.53 16.04 -7.77
N PRO A 65 5.76 17.29 -7.30
CA PRO A 65 5.77 17.63 -5.88
C PRO A 65 4.41 17.34 -5.26
N LYS A 66 4.39 16.59 -4.15
CA LYS A 66 3.16 16.19 -3.47
C LYS A 66 3.49 15.59 -2.11
N ILE A 67 2.80 16.06 -1.09
CA ILE A 67 2.83 15.46 0.25
C ILE A 67 1.97 14.20 0.27
N ARG A 68 2.51 13.12 0.83
CA ARG A 68 1.85 11.82 0.98
C ARG A 68 2.00 11.34 2.42
N PRO A 69 0.90 11.11 3.16
CA PRO A 69 0.98 10.45 4.45
C PRO A 69 1.39 9.00 4.25
N LYS A 70 2.36 8.54 5.06
CA LYS A 70 2.91 7.19 5.02
C LYS A 70 3.03 6.64 6.43
N LYS A 71 2.66 5.37 6.59
CA LYS A 71 2.71 4.68 7.88
C LYS A 71 4.02 3.91 8.06
N PHE A 72 4.61 4.04 9.24
CA PHE A 72 5.82 3.36 9.70
C PHE A 72 5.53 2.64 11.01
N TRP A 73 6.01 1.41 11.15
CA TRP A 73 5.95 0.67 12.39
C TRP A 73 7.36 0.23 12.76
N ILE A 74 7.87 0.76 13.87
CA ILE A 74 9.17 0.38 14.42
C ILE A 74 9.00 -0.93 15.16
N GLN A 75 9.72 -1.97 14.71
CA GLN A 75 9.64 -3.31 15.28
C GLN A 75 10.70 -3.54 16.35
N SER A 76 11.93 -3.08 16.09
CA SER A 76 13.02 -3.16 17.07
C SER A 76 14.14 -2.20 16.75
N VAL A 77 14.88 -1.84 17.80
CA VAL A 77 16.11 -1.04 17.75
C VAL A 77 17.19 -1.80 18.50
N LYS A 78 18.39 -1.93 17.91
CA LYS A 78 19.52 -2.59 18.55
C LYS A 78 20.79 -1.75 18.39
N SER A 79 21.37 -1.32 19.52
CA SER A 79 22.68 -0.65 19.52
C SER A 79 23.80 -1.61 19.06
N LEU A 80 24.83 -1.09 18.40
CA LEU A 80 26.01 -1.86 18.01
C LEU A 80 27.03 -2.05 19.15
N GLY A 81 26.77 -1.49 20.34
CA GLY A 81 27.65 -1.61 21.51
C GLY A 81 28.54 -0.38 21.73
N SER A 82 29.40 -0.46 22.74
CA SER A 82 30.25 0.66 23.21
C SER A 82 31.25 1.15 22.17
N ASP A 83 31.72 0.27 21.28
CA ASP A 83 32.72 0.59 20.26
C ASP A 83 32.13 1.43 19.12
N HIS A 84 30.80 1.43 18.98
CA HIS A 84 30.05 2.10 17.92
C HIS A 84 28.84 2.85 18.47
N PRO A 85 29.04 3.85 19.35
CA PRO A 85 27.96 4.49 20.11
C PRO A 85 26.97 5.27 19.23
N ASN A 86 27.39 5.67 18.03
CA ASN A 86 26.59 6.45 17.09
C ASN A 86 25.82 5.57 16.08
N TYR A 87 25.88 4.25 16.21
CA TYR A 87 25.29 3.32 15.25
C TYR A 87 24.31 2.35 15.92
N PHE A 88 23.22 2.06 15.22
CA PHE A 88 22.22 1.10 15.64
C PHE A 88 21.56 0.44 14.42
N TYR A 89 21.01 -0.75 14.63
CA TYR A 89 20.09 -1.40 13.70
C TYR A 89 18.67 -1.00 14.00
N LEU A 90 17.92 -0.64 12.96
CA LEU A 90 16.49 -0.33 13.01
C LEU A 90 15.73 -1.32 12.14
N VAL A 91 14.86 -2.12 12.75
CA VAL A 91 13.93 -2.99 12.03
C VAL A 91 12.57 -2.33 12.03
N MET A 92 12.01 -2.12 10.85
CA MET A 92 10.74 -1.42 10.67
C MET A 92 9.95 -1.95 9.49
N ARG A 93 8.62 -1.85 9.59
CA ARG A 93 7.68 -2.08 8.48
C ARG A 93 7.13 -0.76 8.00
N THR A 94 6.87 -0.66 6.70
CA THR A 94 6.36 0.56 6.09
C THR A 94 5.20 0.27 5.15
N GLN A 95 4.29 1.24 5.04
CA GLN A 95 3.33 1.25 3.93
C GLN A 95 4.05 1.30 2.58
N ALA A 96 3.46 0.70 1.55
CA ALA A 96 3.98 0.74 0.19
C ALA A 96 4.26 2.19 -0.30
N GLY A 97 5.39 2.36 -0.98
CA GLY A 97 5.83 3.64 -1.54
C GLY A 97 6.28 4.67 -0.50
N ALA A 98 6.63 4.23 0.71
CA ALA A 98 7.29 5.07 1.70
C ALA A 98 8.74 5.36 1.31
N TYR A 99 9.18 6.58 1.57
CA TYR A 99 10.55 7.03 1.34
C TYR A 99 11.36 6.85 2.62
N VAL A 100 11.96 5.66 2.79
CA VAL A 100 12.65 5.26 4.03
C VAL A 100 13.87 6.14 4.33
N LYS A 101 14.70 6.45 3.33
CA LYS A 101 15.89 7.28 3.53
C LYS A 101 15.53 8.67 4.06
N GLU A 102 14.48 9.23 3.48
CA GLU A 102 13.92 10.53 3.84
C GLU A 102 13.25 10.54 5.22
N PHE A 103 12.64 9.42 5.62
CA PHE A 103 12.21 9.24 7.01
C PHE A 103 13.40 9.24 7.97
N CYS A 104 14.52 8.61 7.62
CA CYS A 104 15.69 8.57 8.50
C CYS A 104 16.37 9.94 8.66
N ASN A 105 16.49 10.73 7.59
CA ASN A 105 17.28 11.99 7.60
C ASN A 105 16.46 13.28 7.55
N GLY A 106 15.13 13.20 7.41
CA GLY A 106 14.22 14.35 7.36
C GLY A 106 14.13 15.09 6.02
N ASP A 107 14.95 14.75 5.02
CA ASP A 107 14.99 15.39 3.68
C ASP A 107 14.94 16.92 3.73
N TRP A 108 15.75 17.54 4.61
CA TRP A 108 15.76 18.99 4.87
C TRP A 108 14.41 19.58 5.26
N GLY A 109 13.66 18.87 6.10
CA GLY A 109 12.35 19.31 6.60
C GLY A 109 11.17 18.94 5.69
N ARG A 110 11.39 18.13 4.65
CA ARG A 110 10.35 17.66 3.73
C ARG A 110 9.63 16.38 4.20
N CYS A 111 10.05 15.85 5.34
CA CYS A 111 9.48 14.66 5.97
C CYS A 111 9.26 14.94 7.46
N SER A 112 8.01 14.86 7.94
CA SER A 112 7.69 15.10 9.35
C SER A 112 6.50 14.25 9.82
N PRO A 113 6.57 13.60 11.00
CA PRO A 113 7.80 13.36 11.76
C PRO A 113 8.81 12.51 10.97
N CYS A 114 10.09 12.80 11.18
CA CYS A 114 11.22 11.98 10.76
C CYS A 114 11.84 11.25 11.97
N LEU A 115 12.80 10.36 11.74
CA LEU A 115 13.44 9.57 12.79
C LEU A 115 14.14 10.46 13.84
N ALA A 116 14.75 11.57 13.43
CA ALA A 116 15.36 12.51 14.36
C ALA A 116 14.33 13.12 15.31
N ASP A 117 13.17 13.54 14.79
CA ASP A 117 12.07 14.09 15.62
C ASP A 117 11.63 13.10 16.69
N LEU A 118 11.48 11.82 16.30
CA LEU A 118 11.08 10.75 17.21
C LEU A 118 12.11 10.50 18.32
N LEU A 119 13.40 10.56 17.99
CA LEU A 119 14.48 10.36 18.98
C LEU A 119 14.57 11.51 19.98
N VAL A 120 14.24 12.75 19.56
CA VAL A 120 14.16 13.89 20.47
C VAL A 120 12.97 13.72 21.41
N MET A 121 11.78 13.43 20.88
CA MET A 121 10.58 13.23 21.69
C MET A 121 10.73 12.11 22.74
N LEU A 122 11.49 11.06 22.42
CA LEU A 122 11.77 9.98 23.37
C LEU A 122 12.66 10.46 24.53
N LYS A 123 13.71 11.23 24.24
CA LYS A 123 14.60 11.75 25.28
C LYS A 123 13.89 12.66 26.26
N ASP A 124 12.96 13.47 25.77
CA ASP A 124 12.21 14.42 26.60
C ASP A 124 11.24 13.69 27.57
N HIS A 125 10.76 12.50 27.20
CA HIS A 125 9.88 11.69 28.05
C HIS A 125 10.63 11.03 29.22
N ASP A 126 11.92 10.70 29.05
CA ASP A 126 12.73 10.07 30.09
C ASP A 126 13.37 11.08 31.07
N ALA A 127 13.19 12.39 30.82
CA ALA A 127 13.78 13.48 31.59
C ALA A 127 12.86 14.08 32.67
N GLY A 128 11.68 13.49 32.93
CA GLY A 128 10.74 13.86 33.99
C GLY A 128 10.50 12.73 34.98
#